data_AF-E7G6E8-F1
#
_entry.id   AF-E7G6E8-F1
#
_cell.length_a   1.000
_cell.length_b   1.000
_cell.length_c   1.000
_cell.angle_alpha   90.00
_cell.angle_beta   90.00
_cell.angle_gamma   90.00
#
_symmetry.space_group_name_H-M   'P 1'
#
loop_
_entity.id
_entity.type
_entity.pdbx_description
1 polymer ?
#
loop_
_entity_poly.entity_id
_entity_poly.type
_entity_poly.pdbx_seq_one_letter_code
_entity_poly.pdbx_strand_id
1 'polypeptide(L)' 'MGSLDEFVPEDHLVRQLDEFISWDFIYDICDPLYSDIGTSRVDPVVLFKLMFINIIFGYHSMRRTCEEVKVNIAYR' A
#
# COMPACT_ATOMS: atom_id res chain seq x y z
N MET A 1 1.16 -17.16 -20.20
CA MET A 1 1.85 -15.85 -20.14
C MET A 1 1.65 -15.39 -18.70
N GLY A 2 2.69 -15.52 -17.89
CA GLY A 2 2.57 -15.43 -16.43
C GLY A 2 2.18 -14.03 -15.95
N SER A 3 1.46 -13.96 -14.84
CA SER A 3 1.17 -12.68 -14.18
C SER A 3 2.48 -12.06 -13.69
N LEU A 4 2.56 -10.73 -13.64
CA LEU A 4 3.71 -10.04 -13.01
C LEU A 4 3.89 -10.46 -11.54
N ASP A 5 2.82 -10.96 -10.91
CA ASP A 5 2.84 -11.48 -9.54
C ASP A 5 3.74 -12.70 -9.39
N GLU A 6 3.94 -13.50 -10.43
CA GLU A 6 4.81 -14.70 -10.40
C GLU A 6 6.28 -14.35 -10.14
N PHE A 7 6.68 -13.09 -10.32
CA PHE A 7 8.03 -12.60 -10.04
C PHE A 7 8.22 -12.13 -8.59
N VAL A 8 7.15 -12.08 -7.79
CA VAL A 8 7.20 -11.73 -6.37
C VAL A 8 7.26 -13.03 -5.57
N PRO A 9 8.34 -13.28 -4.79
CA PRO A 9 8.46 -14.48 -3.97
C PRO A 9 7.25 -14.67 -3.05
N GLU A 10 6.81 -15.91 -2.85
CA GLU A 10 5.64 -16.20 -2.01
C GLU A 10 5.84 -15.78 -0.55
N ASP A 11 7.07 -15.86 -0.06
CA ASP A 11 7.47 -15.46 1.29
C ASP A 11 7.72 -13.95 1.44
N HIS A 12 7.51 -13.16 0.38
CA HIS A 12 7.73 -11.72 0.42
C HIS A 12 6.78 -11.03 1.42
N LEU A 13 7.33 -10.14 2.25
CA LEU A 13 6.60 -9.49 3.34
C LEU A 13 5.29 -8.82 2.90
N VAL A 14 5.26 -8.23 1.71
CA VAL A 14 4.04 -7.56 1.20
C VAL A 14 2.89 -8.53 0.96
N ARG A 15 3.19 -9.77 0.51
CA ARG A 15 2.17 -10.81 0.37
C ARG A 15 1.61 -11.22 1.72
N GLN A 16 2.49 -11.35 2.72
CA GLN A 16 2.07 -11.62 4.09
C GLN A 16 1.19 -10.49 4.64
N LEU A 17 1.52 -9.22 4.37
CA LEU A 17 0.67 -8.10 4.78
C LEU A 17 -0.72 -8.18 4.18
N ASP A 18 -0.84 -8.49 2.88
CA ASP A 18 -2.13 -8.57 2.20
C ASP A 18 -2.94 -9.80 2.63
N GLU A 19 -2.28 -10.91 2.99
CA GLU A 19 -2.93 -12.13 3.50
C GLU A 19 -3.44 -11.97 4.94
N PHE A 20 -2.66 -11.34 5.81
CA PHE A 20 -2.97 -11.28 7.25
C PHE A 20 -3.72 -10.02 7.67
N ILE A 21 -3.79 -8.99 6.83
CA ILE A 21 -4.45 -7.72 7.15
C ILE A 21 -5.65 -7.53 6.22
N SER A 22 -6.85 -7.55 6.79
CA SER A 22 -8.01 -6.97 6.12
C SER A 22 -7.83 -5.45 6.11
N TRP A 23 -7.91 -4.83 4.93
CA TRP A 23 -7.73 -3.37 4.79
C TRP A 23 -9.04 -2.59 4.96
N ASP A 24 -10.19 -3.28 4.97
CA ASP A 24 -11.51 -2.65 4.90
C ASP A 24 -11.81 -1.77 6.12
N PHE A 25 -11.29 -2.15 7.30
CA PHE A 25 -11.48 -1.37 8.53
C PHE A 25 -10.95 0.07 8.44
N ILE A 26 -10.02 0.34 7.51
CA ILE A 26 -9.46 1.67 7.30
C ILE A 26 -10.52 2.62 6.76
N TYR A 27 -11.44 2.14 5.90
CA TYR A 27 -12.53 2.96 5.40
C TYR A 27 -13.43 3.42 6.55
N ASP A 28 -13.81 2.52 7.47
CA ASP A 28 -14.64 2.87 8.62
C ASP A 28 -14.00 3.95 9.53
N ILE A 29 -12.68 3.88 9.70
CA ILE A 29 -11.93 4.85 10.51
C ILE A 29 -11.78 6.19 9.78
N CYS A 30 -11.54 6.15 8.47
CA CYS A 30 -11.27 7.34 7.66
C CYS A 30 -12.52 8.04 7.15
N ASP A 31 -13.68 7.38 7.13
CA ASP A 31 -14.96 7.91 6.66
C ASP A 31 -15.26 9.33 7.18
N PRO A 32 -15.20 9.64 8.49
CA PRO A 32 -15.47 10.99 8.99
C PRO A 32 -14.39 12.03 8.62
N LEU A 33 -13.20 11.60 8.19
CA LEU A 33 -12.07 12.47 7.83
C LEU A 33 -11.99 12.73 6.33
N TYR A 34 -12.62 11.86 5.56
CA TYR A 34 -12.76 11.96 4.12
C TYR A 34 -14.09 12.65 3.81
N SER A 35 -14.20 13.16 2.58
CA SER A 35 -15.45 13.75 2.14
C SER A 35 -15.76 13.23 0.76
N ASP A 36 -17.04 13.04 0.51
CA ASP A 36 -17.55 12.43 -0.72
C ASP A 36 -17.40 13.36 -1.95
N ILE A 37 -16.97 14.60 -1.73
CA ILE A 37 -16.92 15.67 -2.72
C ILE A 37 -15.50 16.20 -2.80
N GLY A 38 -14.77 15.85 -3.87
CA GLY A 38 -13.42 16.34 -4.17
C GLY A 38 -12.71 15.50 -5.23
N THR A 39 -11.96 16.14 -6.14
CA THR A 39 -11.51 15.54 -7.40
C THR A 39 -10.12 14.89 -7.38
N SER A 40 -9.44 14.77 -6.22
CA SER A 40 -8.13 14.10 -6.11
C SER A 40 -7.79 13.74 -4.67
N ARG A 41 -8.51 12.80 -4.07
CA ARG A 41 -8.10 12.18 -2.80
C ARG A 41 -7.37 10.88 -3.10
N VAL A 42 -6.22 10.68 -2.44
CA VAL A 42 -5.56 9.37 -2.40
C VAL A 42 -6.45 8.46 -1.57
N ASP A 43 -6.73 7.26 -2.10
CA ASP A 43 -7.49 6.24 -1.39
C ASP A 43 -6.84 5.99 0.01
N PRO A 44 -7.63 5.97 1.09
CA PRO A 44 -7.07 5.85 2.44
C PRO A 44 -6.30 4.54 2.62
N VAL A 45 -6.78 3.41 2.06
CA VAL A 45 -6.05 2.13 2.11
C VAL A 45 -4.70 2.26 1.41
N VAL A 46 -4.64 2.92 0.26
CA VAL A 46 -3.38 3.17 -0.45
C VAL A 46 -2.42 4.00 0.40
N LEU A 47 -2.90 5.07 1.04
CA LEU A 47 -2.08 5.89 1.93
C LEU A 47 -1.48 5.08 3.08
N PHE A 48 -2.28 4.22 3.72
CA PHE A 48 -1.80 3.37 4.80
C PHE A 48 -0.84 2.30 4.29
N LYS A 49 -1.13 1.62 3.17
CA LYS A 49 -0.19 0.68 2.53
C LYS A 49 1.18 1.33 2.28
N LEU A 50 1.21 2.58 1.80
CA LEU A 50 2.44 3.35 1.65
C LEU A 50 3.16 3.60 2.99
N MET A 51 2.45 3.93 4.07
CA MET A 51 3.07 4.04 5.40
C MET A 51 3.62 2.71 5.90
N PHE A 52 2.89 1.61 5.73
CA PHE A 52 3.36 0.28 6.13
C PHE A 52 4.65 -0.07 5.41
N ILE A 53 4.71 0.14 4.09
CA ILE A 53 5.94 -0.05 3.31
C ILE A 53 7.07 0.84 3.84
N ASN A 54 6.79 2.12 4.11
CA ASN A 54 7.78 3.05 4.63
C ASN A 54 8.41 2.56 5.96
N ILE A 55 7.58 2.06 6.86
CA ILE A 55 7.98 1.61 8.20
C ILE A 55 8.69 0.25 8.13
N ILE A 56 8.09 -0.74 7.46
CA ILE A 56 8.58 -2.12 7.40
C ILE A 56 9.93 -2.21 6.69
N PHE A 57 10.09 -1.46 5.59
CA PHE A 57 11.34 -1.44 4.82
C PHE A 57 12.32 -0.36 5.29
N GLY A 58 11.99 0.39 6.37
CA GLY A 58 12.90 1.33 7.01
C GLY A 58 13.31 2.51 6.12
N TYR A 59 12.47 2.94 5.19
CA TYR A 59 12.82 4.03 4.28
C TYR A 59 12.85 5.38 5.00
N HIS A 60 12.03 5.57 6.04
CA HIS A 60 11.90 6.81 6.83
C HIS A 60 11.70 8.09 6.00
N SER A 61 11.31 7.94 4.73
CA SER A 61 11.03 9.02 3.80
C SER A 61 9.87 8.62 2.89
N MET A 62 8.75 9.33 3.01
CA MET A 62 7.60 9.10 2.15
C MET A 62 7.94 9.37 0.68
N ARG A 63 8.74 10.41 0.40
CA ARG A 63 9.21 10.70 -0.97
C ARG A 63 9.97 9.52 -1.57
N ARG A 64 10.91 8.94 -0.81
CA ARG A 64 11.62 7.73 -1.26
C ARG A 64 10.65 6.58 -1.49
N THR A 65 9.72 6.37 -0.57
CA THR A 65 8.72 5.29 -0.66
C THR A 65 7.90 5.40 -1.94
N CYS A 66 7.45 6.61 -2.29
CA CYS A 66 6.73 6.84 -3.53
C CYS A 66 7.56 6.54 -4.78
N GLU A 67 8.89 6.76 -4.76
CA GLU A 67 9.77 6.38 -5.88
C GLU A 67 9.98 4.86 -5.95
N GLU A 68 10.15 4.20 -4.80
CA GLU A 68 10.30 2.73 -4.73
C GLU A 68 9.04 2.01 -5.22
N VAL A 69 7.85 2.48 -4.85
CA VAL A 69 6.56 1.90 -5.27
C VAL A 69 6.29 2.06 -6.77
N LYS A 70 6.88 3.06 -7.43
CA LYS A 70 6.76 3.20 -8.89
C LYS A 70 7.52 2.14 -9.67
N VAL A 71 8.63 1.63 -9.11
CA VAL A 71 9.58 0.77 -9.83
C VAL A 71 9.59 -0.67 -9.33
N ASN A 72 9.14 -0.92 -8.10
CA ASN A 72 9.15 -2.22 -7.49
C ASN A 72 7.82 -2.97 -7.74
N ILE A 73 7.92 -4.06 -8.49
CA ILE A 73 6.79 -4.93 -8.85
C ILE A 73 6.11 -5.56 -7.64
N ALA A 74 6.80 -5.70 -6.50
CA ALA A 74 6.25 -6.33 -5.30
C ALA A 74 5.23 -5.46 -4.57
N TYR A 75 5.07 -4.19 -4.96
CA TYR A 75 4.13 -3.25 -4.36
C TYR A 75 2.93 -2.95 -5.27
N ARG A 76 2.73 -3.73 -6.34
CA ARG A 76 1.67 -3.54 -7.32
C ARG A 76 0.38 -4.25 -6.96
#